data_AF-A0A2X2T7P4-F1
#
_entry.id   AF-A0A2X2T7P4-F1
#
_cell.length_a   1.000
_cell.length_b   1.000
_cell.length_c   1.000
_cell.angle_alpha   90.00
_cell.angle_beta   90.00
_cell.angle_gamma   90.00
#
_symmetry.space_group_name_H-M   'P 1'
#
loop_
_entity.id
_entity.type
_entity.pdbx_description
1 polymer ?
#
loop_
_entity_poly.entity_id
_entity_poly.type
_entity_poly.pdbx_seq_one_letter_code
_entity_poly.pdbx_strand_id
1 'polypeptide(L)'
;MTNYHAWEANDCEHFTDVNISEKTIVCKRKPVPGITITIGMFFDGTGNNVFNTDERLLKSCTHLDVGLKKEDLELCTKKLGMSVNGSSSFMGYYSNIHWLNTLYSVDDEVIEDKTQFQRAVYVQGIGTQKGKEDSLVAMGTGTLSEGVVDKTDEGVSQIAKEIRTLLGEGSGITNAIEKIQFDIFGFSRGAAAARHFANRVRNNDNAIQQAITKGLDGRNQHGQPAGEVRFIGLFDTVCAVGLDPHDAINPGVDLDLPPDIAQKVFQIAAMHECRYNFSLNSIKESWPELSLPGVHSDIGGGYNPNEQEYYFLTKPKNETVRDSVPPEITDVYRQTAAETPDLKVFPNLSPIMASGEIKTETWYDYLVNHDKRRQEIIENASALL
;
A
#
# COMPACT_ATOMS: atom_id res chain seq x y z
N MET A 1 42.26 -4.46 2.65
CA MET A 1 42.64 -3.06 2.37
C MET A 1 41.37 -2.35 1.93
N THR A 2 41.03 -1.20 2.49
CA THR A 2 39.82 -0.46 2.09
C THR A 2 40.06 0.27 0.76
N ASN A 3 39.08 0.25 -0.14
CA ASN A 3 39.18 0.97 -1.42
C ASN A 3 38.94 2.49 -1.25
N TYR A 4 38.42 2.90 -0.10
CA TYR A 4 37.97 4.27 0.16
C TYR A 4 38.95 5.04 1.05
N HIS A 5 39.03 6.33 0.80
CA HIS A 5 39.98 7.21 1.46
C HIS A 5 39.34 8.56 1.77
N ALA A 6 39.56 9.05 2.98
CA ALA A 6 39.29 10.42 3.38
C ALA A 6 40.57 11.26 3.33
N TRP A 7 40.40 12.57 3.46
CA TRP A 7 41.50 13.52 3.60
C TRP A 7 41.54 14.03 5.04
N GLU A 8 42.68 13.87 5.69
CA GLU A 8 42.97 14.45 6.99
C GLU A 8 43.84 15.70 6.76
N ALA A 9 43.33 16.86 7.15
CA ALA A 9 44.03 18.13 7.03
C ALA A 9 44.08 18.80 8.40
N ASN A 10 45.22 19.46 8.66
CA ASN A 10 45.38 20.33 9.82
C ASN A 10 45.28 21.78 9.34
N ASP A 11 44.73 22.66 10.18
CA ASP A 11 44.64 24.10 9.91
C ASP A 11 43.81 24.44 8.65
N CYS A 12 42.51 24.11 8.68
CA CYS A 12 41.58 24.33 7.57
C CYS A 12 40.97 25.74 7.52
N GLU A 13 41.35 26.63 8.43
CA GLU A 13 40.82 28.00 8.48
C GLU A 13 41.67 28.95 7.63
N HIS A 14 41.02 29.88 6.94
CA HIS A 14 41.72 30.88 6.14
C HIS A 14 41.06 32.25 6.31
N PHE A 15 41.87 33.24 6.71
CA PHE A 15 41.47 34.63 6.67
C PHE A 15 41.73 35.19 5.29
N THR A 16 40.70 35.74 4.66
CA THR A 16 40.77 36.32 3.31
C THR A 16 40.79 37.84 3.36
N ASP A 17 41.73 38.47 2.65
CA ASP A 17 41.74 39.92 2.40
C ASP A 17 42.23 40.26 0.98
N VAL A 18 42.37 41.56 0.67
CA VAL A 18 42.80 42.03 -0.67
C VAL A 18 44.18 41.56 -1.10
N ASN A 19 45.04 41.13 -0.17
CA ASN A 19 46.39 40.64 -0.40
C ASN A 19 46.53 39.13 -0.20
N ILE A 20 45.57 38.51 0.49
CA ILE A 20 45.59 37.08 0.83
C ILE A 20 44.26 36.48 0.39
N SER A 21 44.22 36.04 -0.86
CA SER A 21 43.02 35.46 -1.46
C SER A 21 42.97 33.94 -1.38
N GLU A 22 44.09 33.27 -1.14
CA GLU A 22 44.20 31.80 -1.23
C GLU A 22 45.11 31.20 -0.15
N LYS A 23 44.77 29.97 0.28
CA LYS A 23 45.60 29.12 1.16
C LYS A 23 45.78 27.75 0.54
N THR A 24 47.01 27.25 0.56
CA THR A 24 47.29 25.85 0.24
C THR A 24 47.12 24.99 1.50
N ILE A 25 46.22 24.00 1.42
CA ILE A 25 46.03 22.99 2.47
C ILE A 25 46.75 21.70 2.05
N VAL A 26 47.62 21.18 2.91
CA VAL A 26 48.29 19.89 2.69
C VAL A 26 47.50 18.79 3.38
N CYS A 27 46.82 17.95 2.60
CA CYS A 27 46.01 16.85 3.11
C CYS A 27 46.79 15.53 3.12
N LYS A 28 46.65 14.74 4.19
CA LYS A 28 47.08 13.34 4.24
C LYS A 28 45.93 12.44 3.87
N ARG A 29 46.21 11.44 3.03
CA ARG A 29 45.21 10.44 2.63
C ARG A 29 45.07 9.39 3.73
N LYS A 30 43.86 9.21 4.27
CA LYS A 30 43.55 8.24 5.33
C LYS A 30 42.58 7.17 4.81
N PRO A 31 42.91 5.87 4.85
CA PRO A 31 41.97 4.81 4.49
C PRO A 31 40.77 4.83 5.44
N VAL A 32 39.56 4.68 4.88
CA VAL A 32 38.32 4.65 5.66
C VAL A 32 37.43 3.49 5.21
N PRO A 33 36.55 2.96 6.08
CA PRO A 33 35.60 1.93 5.70
C PRO A 33 34.57 2.50 4.71
N GLY A 34 34.11 1.65 3.80
CA GLY A 34 32.90 1.91 3.02
C GLY A 34 31.68 1.43 3.80
N ILE A 35 30.63 2.24 3.84
CA ILE A 35 29.35 1.85 4.42
C ILE A 35 28.26 1.85 3.34
N THR A 36 27.39 0.86 3.40
CA THR A 36 26.18 0.78 2.56
C THR A 36 24.98 1.21 3.40
N ILE A 37 24.17 2.13 2.87
CA ILE A 37 22.92 2.57 3.51
C ILE A 37 21.77 1.98 2.70
N THR A 38 20.95 1.15 3.33
CA THR A 38 19.74 0.59 2.71
C THR A 38 18.50 1.32 3.24
N ILE A 39 17.69 1.87 2.35
CA ILE A 39 16.44 2.53 2.69
C ILE A 39 15.29 1.59 2.34
N GLY A 40 14.58 1.10 3.35
CA GLY A 40 13.33 0.38 3.19
C GLY A 40 12.22 1.35 2.76
N MET A 41 11.59 1.11 1.61
CA MET A 41 10.49 1.90 1.06
C MET A 41 9.21 1.10 1.18
N PHE A 42 8.29 1.53 2.04
CA PHE A 42 7.06 0.78 2.37
C PHE A 42 5.83 1.50 1.84
N PHE A 43 5.23 0.98 0.77
CA PHE A 43 4.05 1.56 0.11
C PHE A 43 2.78 0.79 0.47
N ASP A 44 1.94 1.38 1.31
CA ASP A 44 0.74 0.70 1.80
C ASP A 44 -0.40 0.62 0.77
N GLY A 45 -1.36 -0.28 1.00
CA GLY A 45 -2.52 -0.51 0.15
C GLY A 45 -3.53 0.63 0.16
N THR A 46 -4.36 0.73 -0.87
CA THR A 46 -5.38 1.79 -0.97
C THR A 46 -6.36 1.75 0.18
N GLY A 47 -6.67 2.92 0.74
CA GLY A 47 -7.54 2.99 1.90
C GLY A 47 -6.87 2.49 3.18
N ASN A 48 -5.63 2.00 3.17
CA ASN A 48 -4.90 1.73 4.41
C ASN A 48 -4.12 2.98 4.83
N ASN A 49 -4.40 3.43 6.05
CA ASN A 49 -3.71 4.55 6.65
C ASN A 49 -3.48 4.27 8.14
N VAL A 50 -2.23 3.95 8.48
CA VAL A 50 -1.81 3.66 9.86
C VAL A 50 -2.20 4.77 10.83
N PHE A 51 -2.12 6.04 10.44
CA PHE A 51 -2.45 7.15 11.34
C PHE A 51 -3.94 7.19 11.66
N ASN A 52 -4.78 6.88 10.66
CA ASN A 52 -6.23 6.84 10.82
C ASN A 52 -6.65 5.59 11.63
N THR A 53 -6.01 4.46 11.37
CA THR A 53 -6.17 3.23 12.17
C THR A 53 -5.73 3.45 13.62
N ASP A 54 -4.58 4.09 13.87
CA ASP A 54 -4.09 4.46 15.21
C ASP A 54 -5.07 5.39 15.93
N GLU A 55 -5.61 6.39 15.24
CA GLU A 55 -6.57 7.32 15.84
C GLU A 55 -7.86 6.61 16.28
N ARG A 56 -8.37 5.68 15.47
CA ARG A 56 -9.48 4.82 15.88
C ARG A 56 -9.10 3.92 17.04
N LEU A 57 -8.06 3.10 16.88
CA LEU A 57 -7.74 1.98 17.77
C LEU A 57 -7.08 2.39 19.07
N LEU A 58 -6.30 3.47 19.09
CA LEU A 58 -5.51 3.87 20.27
C LEU A 58 -6.11 5.06 21.01
N LYS A 59 -7.04 5.81 20.41
CA LYS A 59 -7.55 7.07 21.00
C LYS A 59 -9.07 7.12 21.15
N SER A 60 -9.82 6.79 20.09
CA SER A 60 -11.25 7.16 20.04
C SER A 60 -12.21 5.99 20.27
N CYS A 61 -11.89 4.80 19.76
CA CYS A 61 -12.81 3.67 19.67
C CYS A 61 -12.21 2.33 20.13
N THR A 62 -11.15 2.35 20.95
CA THR A 62 -10.38 1.16 21.39
C THR A 62 -11.18 0.02 22.01
N HIS A 63 -12.30 0.33 22.69
CA HIS A 63 -13.14 -0.66 23.40
C HIS A 63 -14.36 -1.12 22.58
N LEU A 64 -14.50 -0.61 21.35
CA LEU A 64 -15.66 -0.88 20.51
C LEU A 64 -15.32 -1.99 19.52
N ASP A 65 -16.28 -2.87 19.25
CA ASP A 65 -16.14 -3.97 18.29
C ASP A 65 -16.43 -3.45 16.87
N VAL A 66 -15.68 -2.43 16.47
CA VAL A 66 -15.84 -1.72 15.20
C VAL A 66 -15.47 -2.67 14.05
N GLY A 67 -16.47 -3.01 13.22
CA GLY A 67 -16.39 -4.06 12.18
C GLY A 67 -17.32 -5.25 12.44
N LEU A 68 -17.71 -5.47 13.71
CA LEU A 68 -18.63 -6.54 14.11
C LEU A 68 -20.04 -6.06 14.41
N LYS A 69 -20.20 -4.83 14.92
CA LYS A 69 -21.51 -4.26 15.29
C LYS A 69 -21.74 -2.95 14.58
N LYS A 70 -22.91 -2.82 13.96
CA LYS A 70 -23.31 -1.61 13.22
C LYS A 70 -23.40 -0.41 14.14
N GLU A 71 -23.91 -0.60 15.36
CA GLU A 71 -24.06 0.46 16.37
C GLU A 71 -22.70 0.99 16.83
N ASP A 72 -21.70 0.11 16.97
CA ASP A 72 -20.33 0.47 17.36
C ASP A 72 -19.63 1.25 16.23
N LEU A 73 -19.84 0.83 14.98
CA LEU A 73 -19.40 1.58 13.80
C LEU A 73 -20.01 2.99 13.79
N GLU A 74 -21.34 3.13 13.90
CA GLU A 74 -22.03 4.42 13.90
C GLU A 74 -21.58 5.33 15.05
N LEU A 75 -21.42 4.76 16.26
CA LEU A 75 -20.93 5.48 17.43
C LEU A 75 -19.48 5.94 17.24
N CYS A 76 -18.63 5.09 16.66
CA CYS A 76 -17.25 5.43 16.39
C CYS A 76 -17.13 6.55 15.34
N THR A 77 -17.85 6.45 14.22
CA THR A 77 -17.88 7.48 13.18
C THR A 77 -18.33 8.82 13.76
N LYS A 78 -19.34 8.81 14.64
CA LYS A 78 -19.80 10.01 15.36
C LYS A 78 -18.74 10.59 16.30
N LYS A 79 -18.00 9.75 17.05
CA LYS A 79 -16.91 10.19 17.93
C LYS A 79 -15.75 10.83 17.15
N LEU A 80 -15.46 10.31 15.96
CA LEU A 80 -14.44 10.84 15.06
C LEU A 80 -14.92 12.11 14.32
N GLY A 81 -16.21 12.45 14.37
CA GLY A 81 -16.78 13.61 13.68
C GLY A 81 -16.82 13.46 12.16
N MET A 82 -16.79 12.22 11.66
CA MET A 82 -16.70 11.90 10.23
C MET A 82 -18.04 11.39 9.67
N SER A 83 -18.17 11.33 8.35
CA SER A 83 -19.28 10.63 7.70
C SER A 83 -18.94 9.14 7.46
N VAL A 84 -19.94 8.26 7.55
CA VAL A 84 -19.77 6.80 7.35
C VAL A 84 -19.12 6.48 5.99
N ASN A 85 -19.40 7.29 4.97
CA ASN A 85 -18.87 7.10 3.62
C ASN A 85 -17.43 7.62 3.43
N GLY A 86 -16.92 8.50 4.31
CA GLY A 86 -15.57 9.09 4.23
C GLY A 86 -14.54 8.46 5.19
N SER A 87 -14.90 7.35 5.85
CA SER A 87 -14.15 6.78 6.99
C SER A 87 -13.47 5.43 6.69
N SER A 88 -13.42 4.99 5.43
CA SER A 88 -12.99 3.62 5.08
C SER A 88 -11.62 3.23 5.66
N SER A 89 -10.66 4.14 5.67
CA SER A 89 -9.31 3.92 6.19
C SER A 89 -9.22 3.91 7.70
N PHE A 90 -10.12 4.64 8.37
CA PHE A 90 -10.27 4.57 9.81
C PHE A 90 -10.85 3.22 10.22
N MET A 91 -11.71 2.66 9.38
CA MET A 91 -12.48 1.43 9.64
C MET A 91 -11.72 0.14 9.34
N GLY A 92 -10.68 0.19 8.49
CA GLY A 92 -9.75 -0.91 8.27
C GLY A 92 -8.76 -1.14 9.42
N TYR A 93 -7.94 -2.17 9.29
CA TYR A 93 -6.88 -2.54 10.23
C TYR A 93 -5.49 -2.35 9.62
N TYR A 94 -4.44 -2.69 10.38
CA TYR A 94 -3.07 -2.63 9.88
C TYR A 94 -2.81 -3.66 8.78
N SER A 95 -2.13 -3.22 7.72
CA SER A 95 -1.66 -4.08 6.64
C SER A 95 -0.34 -4.79 7.01
N ASN A 96 0.06 -5.78 6.21
CA ASN A 96 1.37 -6.40 6.29
C ASN A 96 2.50 -5.42 5.92
N ILE A 97 2.23 -4.34 5.18
CA ILE A 97 3.21 -3.29 4.94
C ILE A 97 3.50 -2.51 6.22
N HIS A 98 2.46 -2.20 7.02
CA HIS A 98 2.64 -1.64 8.36
C HIS A 98 3.48 -2.56 9.26
N TRP A 99 3.14 -3.85 9.31
CA TRP A 99 3.86 -4.80 10.16
C TRP A 99 5.31 -5.00 9.70
N LEU A 100 5.57 -5.11 8.40
CA LEU A 100 6.91 -5.20 7.86
C LEU A 100 7.73 -3.95 8.17
N ASN A 101 7.16 -2.76 8.03
CA ASN A 101 7.84 -1.52 8.39
C ASN A 101 8.18 -1.47 9.89
N THR A 102 7.29 -1.94 10.76
CA THR A 102 7.52 -2.02 12.22
C THR A 102 8.62 -3.02 12.58
N LEU A 103 8.71 -4.13 11.84
CA LEU A 103 9.71 -5.19 12.04
C LEU A 103 11.05 -4.89 11.34
N TYR A 104 11.06 -3.94 10.40
CA TYR A 104 12.26 -3.60 9.66
C TYR A 104 13.29 -2.97 10.58
N SER A 105 14.51 -3.51 10.56
CA SER A 105 15.59 -2.99 11.40
C SER A 105 15.96 -1.58 10.94
N VAL A 106 16.07 -0.65 11.88
CA VAL A 106 16.49 0.73 11.60
C VAL A 106 17.67 1.10 12.49
N ASP A 107 18.57 1.88 11.92
CA ASP A 107 19.77 2.40 12.57
C ASP A 107 19.64 3.92 12.67
N ASP A 108 19.74 4.47 13.89
CA ASP A 108 19.67 5.90 14.12
C ASP A 108 21.01 6.61 14.02
N GLU A 109 22.11 5.86 14.03
CA GLU A 109 23.45 6.39 13.95
C GLU A 109 24.43 5.40 13.31
N VAL A 110 25.53 5.93 12.78
CA VAL A 110 26.65 5.13 12.28
C VAL A 110 27.56 4.74 13.44
N ILE A 111 27.81 3.44 13.60
CA ILE A 111 28.71 2.87 14.61
C ILE A 111 29.94 2.22 13.96
N GLU A 112 31.10 2.24 14.64
CA GLU A 112 32.41 1.92 14.03
C GLU A 112 32.52 0.50 13.44
N ASP A 113 31.94 -0.51 14.10
CA ASP A 113 32.09 -1.92 13.71
C ASP A 113 31.02 -2.41 12.71
N LYS A 114 30.23 -1.50 12.14
CA LYS A 114 29.12 -1.82 11.24
C LYS A 114 29.32 -1.18 9.87
N THR A 115 29.09 -1.95 8.81
CA THR A 115 29.26 -1.49 7.41
C THR A 115 27.95 -1.45 6.62
N GLN A 116 26.86 -1.95 7.18
CA GLN A 116 25.54 -1.96 6.53
C GLN A 116 24.54 -1.32 7.47
N PHE A 117 23.93 -0.21 7.07
CA PHE A 117 22.96 0.51 7.87
C PHE A 117 21.60 0.53 7.20
N GLN A 118 20.55 0.61 7.99
CA GLN A 118 19.18 0.51 7.51
C GLN A 118 18.34 1.68 8.01
N ARG A 119 17.51 2.26 7.14
CA ARG A 119 16.48 3.24 7.48
C ARG A 119 15.18 2.87 6.78
N ALA A 120 14.07 3.47 7.18
CA ALA A 120 12.77 3.18 6.58
C ALA A 120 12.00 4.46 6.26
N VAL A 121 11.30 4.43 5.13
CA VAL A 121 10.29 5.40 4.72
C VAL A 121 8.97 4.67 4.61
N TYR A 122 7.96 5.17 5.32
CA TYR A 122 6.59 4.68 5.22
C TYR A 122 5.74 5.64 4.40
N VAL A 123 5.04 5.11 3.41
CA VAL A 123 4.13 5.84 2.53
C VAL A 123 2.73 5.25 2.68
N GLN A 124 1.79 6.11 3.10
CA GLN A 124 0.39 5.73 3.31
C GLN A 124 -0.30 5.36 1.99
N GLY A 125 -1.37 4.58 2.09
CA GLY A 125 -2.18 4.15 0.96
C GLY A 125 -2.71 5.27 0.08
N ILE A 126 -2.82 4.98 -1.21
CA ILE A 126 -3.53 5.81 -2.20
C ILE A 126 -4.94 6.15 -1.69
N GLY A 127 -5.40 7.37 -1.92
CA GLY A 127 -6.71 7.85 -1.49
C GLY A 127 -6.82 8.23 -0.01
N THR A 128 -5.70 8.21 0.73
CA THR A 128 -5.65 8.58 2.15
C THR A 128 -4.55 9.63 2.39
N GLN A 129 -4.82 10.52 3.35
CA GLN A 129 -3.85 11.48 3.88
C GLN A 129 -3.92 11.47 5.41
N LYS A 130 -2.77 11.66 6.05
CA LYS A 130 -2.64 11.70 7.51
C LYS A 130 -3.64 12.68 8.14
N GLY A 131 -4.55 12.14 8.95
CA GLY A 131 -5.50 12.92 9.75
C GLY A 131 -6.53 13.69 8.92
N LYS A 132 -6.81 13.25 7.68
CA LYS A 132 -7.86 13.81 6.83
C LYS A 132 -8.84 12.71 6.40
N GLU A 133 -10.03 13.14 5.99
CA GLU A 133 -11.02 12.23 5.37
C GLU A 133 -10.49 11.63 4.08
N ASP A 134 -10.95 10.41 3.77
CA ASP A 134 -10.54 9.70 2.57
C ASP A 134 -11.18 10.29 1.32
N SER A 135 -10.42 10.28 0.21
CA SER A 135 -10.94 10.66 -1.09
C SER A 135 -11.52 9.45 -1.81
N LEU A 136 -12.84 9.26 -1.72
CA LEU A 136 -13.56 8.17 -2.40
C LEU A 136 -13.30 8.16 -3.93
N VAL A 137 -13.20 9.35 -4.53
CA VAL A 137 -12.87 9.49 -5.96
C VAL A 137 -11.46 8.98 -6.22
N ALA A 138 -10.46 9.37 -5.42
CA ALA A 138 -9.09 8.90 -5.60
C ALA A 138 -8.95 7.38 -5.37
N MET A 139 -9.65 6.83 -4.37
CA MET A 139 -9.69 5.39 -4.13
C MET A 139 -10.39 4.61 -5.25
N GLY A 140 -11.38 5.19 -5.91
CA GLY A 140 -12.17 4.52 -6.95
C GLY A 140 -11.57 4.64 -8.36
N THR A 141 -10.97 5.79 -8.69
CA THR A 141 -10.55 6.08 -10.07
C THR A 141 -9.03 6.15 -10.25
N GLY A 142 -8.25 6.27 -9.17
CA GLY A 142 -6.79 6.41 -9.23
C GLY A 142 -6.27 7.67 -9.96
N THR A 143 -7.15 8.61 -10.33
CA THR A 143 -6.86 9.66 -11.32
C THR A 143 -6.66 11.09 -10.80
N LEU A 144 -6.71 11.37 -9.49
CA LEU A 144 -6.43 12.72 -8.97
C LEU A 144 -5.45 12.70 -7.80
N SER A 145 -4.32 13.41 -8.00
CA SER A 145 -3.36 13.95 -7.01
C SER A 145 -2.80 13.06 -5.90
N GLU A 146 -3.23 11.80 -5.83
CA GLU A 146 -2.91 10.83 -4.78
C GLU A 146 -2.65 9.43 -5.37
N GLY A 147 -2.33 9.37 -6.67
CA GLY A 147 -2.17 8.11 -7.41
C GLY A 147 -0.82 7.42 -7.17
N VAL A 148 -0.50 6.43 -8.00
CA VAL A 148 0.75 5.66 -7.89
C VAL A 148 1.99 6.57 -7.95
N VAL A 149 2.04 7.50 -8.91
CA VAL A 149 3.17 8.41 -9.09
C VAL A 149 3.33 9.34 -7.88
N ASP A 150 2.25 9.96 -7.42
CA ASP A 150 2.28 10.88 -6.28
C ASP A 150 2.79 10.21 -5.01
N LYS A 151 2.41 8.94 -4.77
CA LYS A 151 2.94 8.16 -3.65
C LYS A 151 4.42 7.84 -3.79
N THR A 152 4.91 7.59 -5.01
CA THR A 152 6.36 7.48 -5.21
C THR A 152 7.07 8.81 -4.92
N ASP A 153 6.52 9.95 -5.33
CA ASP A 153 7.08 11.27 -5.02
C ASP A 153 7.04 11.60 -3.52
N GLU A 154 5.96 11.23 -2.81
CA GLU A 154 5.86 11.31 -1.35
C GLU A 154 7.00 10.53 -0.69
N GLY A 155 7.24 9.29 -1.14
CA GLY A 155 8.37 8.47 -0.66
C GLY A 155 9.73 9.10 -0.95
N VAL A 156 9.96 9.59 -2.17
CA VAL A 156 11.21 10.25 -2.57
C VAL A 156 11.50 11.47 -1.71
N SER A 157 10.48 12.25 -1.36
CA SER A 157 10.63 13.46 -0.54
C SER A 157 11.19 13.17 0.87
N GLN A 158 11.02 11.95 1.37
CA GLN A 158 11.45 11.53 2.70
C GLN A 158 12.86 10.92 2.74
N ILE A 159 13.40 10.45 1.60
CA ILE A 159 14.73 9.83 1.50
C ILE A 159 15.83 10.71 2.11
N ALA A 160 15.84 12.00 1.78
CA ALA A 160 16.86 12.92 2.26
C ALA A 160 16.88 13.03 3.79
N LYS A 161 15.70 13.00 4.43
CA LYS A 161 15.57 13.07 5.89
C LYS A 161 16.16 11.81 6.53
N GLU A 162 15.83 10.64 6.02
CA GLU A 162 16.29 9.37 6.60
C GLU A 162 17.81 9.19 6.50
N ILE A 163 18.41 9.58 5.37
CA ILE A 163 19.88 9.60 5.22
C ILE A 163 20.52 10.54 6.24
N ARG A 164 19.97 11.75 6.41
CA ARG A 164 20.49 12.73 7.38
C ARG A 164 20.33 12.27 8.81
N THR A 165 19.23 11.61 9.16
CA THR A 165 19.05 11.09 10.51
C THR A 165 20.15 10.09 10.84
N LEU A 166 20.42 9.13 9.95
CA LEU A 166 21.50 8.16 10.15
C LEU A 166 22.88 8.82 10.21
N LEU A 167 23.15 9.76 9.31
CA LEU A 167 24.46 10.40 9.22
C LEU A 167 24.67 11.47 10.29
N GLY A 168 23.63 12.02 10.91
CA GLY A 168 23.70 13.11 11.89
C GLY A 168 24.17 14.45 11.32
N GLU A 169 23.73 15.55 11.92
CA GLU A 169 24.24 16.89 11.60
C GLU A 169 25.64 17.07 12.23
N GLY A 170 26.66 17.31 11.40
CA GLY A 170 28.02 17.58 11.89
C GLY A 170 28.75 16.37 12.47
N SER A 171 28.30 15.15 12.16
CA SER A 171 28.97 13.94 12.65
C SER A 171 30.40 13.83 12.11
N GLY A 172 31.35 13.52 13.01
CA GLY A 172 32.73 13.17 12.67
C GLY A 172 32.85 11.84 11.91
N ILE A 173 31.79 11.38 11.24
CA ILE A 173 31.78 10.19 10.40
C ILE A 173 32.76 10.41 9.26
N THR A 174 33.81 9.59 9.28
CA THR A 174 34.86 9.58 8.26
C THR A 174 34.65 8.48 7.22
N ASN A 175 33.66 7.60 7.43
CA ASN A 175 33.33 6.52 6.51
C ASN A 175 32.92 7.06 5.13
N ALA A 176 33.35 6.37 4.09
CA ALA A 176 32.87 6.64 2.74
C ALA A 176 31.51 5.99 2.52
N ILE A 177 30.63 6.63 1.76
CA ILE A 177 29.37 6.03 1.34
C ILE A 177 29.66 5.15 0.14
N GLU A 178 29.72 3.84 0.35
CA GLU A 178 29.96 2.88 -0.73
C GLU A 178 28.82 2.94 -1.73
N LYS A 179 27.57 2.86 -1.25
CA LYS A 179 26.36 2.95 -2.08
C LYS A 179 25.11 3.14 -1.24
N ILE A 180 24.08 3.67 -1.88
CA ILE A 180 22.70 3.66 -1.38
C ILE A 180 21.95 2.51 -2.03
N GLN A 181 21.25 1.71 -1.22
CA GLN A 181 20.39 0.62 -1.66
C GLN A 181 18.94 0.86 -1.24
N PHE A 182 18.01 0.19 -1.92
CA PHE A 182 16.60 0.16 -1.56
C PHE A 182 16.09 -1.26 -1.36
N ASP A 183 15.33 -1.48 -0.28
CA ASP A 183 14.41 -2.59 -0.17
C ASP A 183 13.00 -2.03 -0.33
N ILE A 184 12.23 -2.51 -1.30
CA ILE A 184 10.97 -1.90 -1.67
C ILE A 184 9.84 -2.89 -1.38
N PHE A 185 8.86 -2.46 -0.60
CA PHE A 185 7.71 -3.27 -0.24
C PHE A 185 6.43 -2.56 -0.65
N GLY A 186 5.44 -3.31 -1.14
CA GLY A 186 4.13 -2.72 -1.37
C GLY A 186 2.99 -3.73 -1.40
N PHE A 187 1.79 -3.24 -1.07
CA PHE A 187 0.54 -4.01 -1.12
C PHE A 187 -0.45 -3.36 -2.08
N SER A 188 -1.16 -4.14 -2.90
CA SER A 188 -2.24 -3.63 -3.77
C SER A 188 -1.71 -2.56 -4.75
N ARG A 189 -2.32 -1.37 -4.79
CA ARG A 189 -1.80 -0.22 -5.53
C ARG A 189 -0.52 0.37 -4.94
N GLY A 190 -0.24 0.13 -3.66
CA GLY A 190 1.08 0.35 -3.07
C GLY A 190 2.14 -0.57 -3.69
N ALA A 191 1.79 -1.81 -4.07
CA ALA A 191 2.70 -2.68 -4.83
C ALA A 191 2.93 -2.16 -6.26
N ALA A 192 1.93 -1.53 -6.89
CA ALA A 192 2.12 -0.81 -8.14
C ALA A 192 3.09 0.37 -7.98
N ALA A 193 2.97 1.14 -6.89
CA ALA A 193 3.93 2.18 -6.53
C ALA A 193 5.34 1.65 -6.23
N ALA A 194 5.45 0.50 -5.56
CA ALA A 194 6.73 -0.18 -5.35
C ALA A 194 7.41 -0.53 -6.68
N ARG A 195 6.68 -1.13 -7.63
CA ARG A 195 7.19 -1.45 -8.98
C ARG A 195 7.59 -0.19 -9.74
N HIS A 196 6.75 0.84 -9.70
CA HIS A 196 7.05 2.12 -10.35
C HIS A 196 8.28 2.80 -9.77
N PHE A 197 8.41 2.83 -8.43
CA PHE A 197 9.59 3.36 -7.76
C PHE A 197 10.86 2.59 -8.13
N ALA A 198 10.79 1.25 -8.22
CA ALA A 198 11.93 0.44 -8.68
C ALA A 198 12.35 0.82 -10.11
N ASN A 199 11.40 1.04 -11.02
CA ASN A 199 11.70 1.52 -12.38
C ASN A 199 12.30 2.92 -12.39
N ARG A 200 11.85 3.82 -11.51
CA ARG A 200 12.47 5.15 -11.35
C ARG A 200 13.92 5.04 -10.89
N VAL A 201 14.23 4.17 -9.94
CA VAL A 201 15.62 3.89 -9.52
C VAL A 201 16.45 3.36 -10.70
N ARG A 202 15.95 2.33 -11.38
CA ARG A 202 16.63 1.72 -12.55
C ARG A 202 16.87 2.70 -13.69
N ASN A 203 15.91 3.59 -13.95
CA ASN A 203 15.98 4.60 -15.00
C ASN A 203 16.75 5.86 -14.56
N ASN A 204 17.42 5.82 -13.40
CA ASN A 204 18.24 6.89 -12.86
C ASN A 204 17.46 8.22 -12.70
N ASP A 205 16.28 8.16 -12.11
CA ASP A 205 15.39 9.30 -11.92
C ASP A 205 16.06 10.48 -11.17
N ASN A 206 15.93 11.68 -11.73
CA ASN A 206 16.58 12.89 -11.22
C ASN A 206 16.09 13.31 -9.82
N ALA A 207 14.82 13.08 -9.48
CA ALA A 207 14.30 13.44 -8.16
C ALA A 207 14.89 12.54 -7.07
N ILE A 208 15.08 11.24 -7.37
CA ILE A 208 15.76 10.31 -6.46
C ILE A 208 17.22 10.72 -6.26
N GLN A 209 17.94 11.04 -7.34
CA GLN A 209 19.32 11.54 -7.27
C GLN A 209 19.43 12.79 -6.40
N GLN A 210 18.51 13.75 -6.57
CA GLN A 210 18.47 14.98 -5.79
C GLN A 210 18.15 14.71 -4.31
N ALA A 211 17.22 13.80 -4.02
CA ALA A 211 16.88 13.42 -2.66
C ALA A 211 18.08 12.77 -1.95
N ILE A 212 18.79 11.86 -2.62
CA ILE A 212 20.01 11.23 -2.09
C ILE A 212 21.10 12.29 -1.87
N THR A 213 21.39 13.11 -2.89
CA THR A 213 22.42 14.16 -2.81
C THR A 213 22.14 15.14 -1.66
N LYS A 214 20.87 15.55 -1.50
CA LYS A 214 20.41 16.40 -0.41
C LYS A 214 20.57 15.70 0.95
N GLY A 215 20.30 14.41 1.02
CA GLY A 215 20.48 13.61 2.24
C GLY A 215 21.95 13.45 2.63
N LEU A 216 22.84 13.29 1.65
CA LEU A 216 24.28 13.14 1.84
C LEU A 216 24.99 14.44 2.23
N ASP A 217 24.34 15.60 2.06
CA ASP A 217 24.82 16.92 2.50
C ASP A 217 26.27 17.22 2.07
N GLY A 218 26.52 17.09 0.76
CA GLY A 218 27.84 17.32 0.17
C GLY A 218 28.81 16.14 0.26
N ARG A 219 28.45 15.04 0.93
CA ARG A 219 29.20 13.78 0.87
C ARG A 219 29.00 13.10 -0.49
N ASN A 220 30.07 12.51 -1.02
CA ASN A 220 29.98 11.69 -2.23
C ASN A 220 29.57 10.26 -1.89
N GLN A 221 28.86 9.61 -2.81
CA GLN A 221 28.67 8.16 -2.83
C GLN A 221 29.42 7.53 -4.00
N HIS A 222 29.83 6.27 -3.85
CA HIS A 222 30.53 5.51 -4.90
C HIS A 222 29.60 4.60 -5.72
N GLY A 223 28.32 4.51 -5.36
CA GLY A 223 27.29 3.73 -6.04
C GLY A 223 26.60 4.47 -7.18
N GLN A 224 25.50 3.91 -7.66
CA GLN A 224 24.66 4.56 -8.67
C GLN A 224 24.05 5.86 -8.12
N PRO A 225 23.94 6.94 -8.91
CA PRO A 225 23.41 8.23 -8.42
C PRO A 225 22.00 8.11 -7.82
N ALA A 226 21.11 7.34 -8.45
CA ALA A 226 19.77 7.07 -7.96
C ALA A 226 19.67 5.86 -7.01
N GLY A 227 20.80 5.27 -6.61
CA GLY A 227 20.87 4.04 -5.81
C GLY A 227 20.62 2.77 -6.62
N GLU A 228 20.55 1.63 -5.92
CA GLU A 228 20.28 0.32 -6.49
C GLU A 228 19.24 -0.45 -5.67
N VAL A 229 18.46 -1.33 -6.29
CA VAL A 229 17.43 -2.10 -5.59
C VAL A 229 17.99 -3.45 -5.15
N ARG A 230 17.92 -3.74 -3.86
CA ARG A 230 18.32 -5.03 -3.27
C ARG A 230 17.16 -6.01 -3.29
N PHE A 231 16.01 -5.63 -2.72
CA PHE A 231 14.84 -6.50 -2.66
C PHE A 231 13.56 -5.77 -3.08
N ILE A 232 12.64 -6.48 -3.75
CA ILE A 232 11.27 -6.04 -4.00
C ILE A 232 10.30 -7.09 -3.45
N GLY A 233 9.51 -6.72 -2.42
CA GLY A 233 8.51 -7.57 -1.79
C GLY A 233 7.09 -7.07 -2.07
N LEU A 234 6.32 -7.81 -2.86
CA LEU A 234 4.99 -7.40 -3.31
C LEU A 234 3.90 -8.28 -2.67
N PHE A 235 2.81 -7.64 -2.29
CA PHE A 235 1.57 -8.31 -1.90
C PHE A 235 0.49 -7.92 -2.90
N ASP A 236 0.01 -8.91 -3.66
CA ASP A 236 -1.15 -8.88 -4.54
C ASP A 236 -1.26 -7.59 -5.37
N THR A 237 -0.34 -7.42 -6.32
CA THR A 237 -0.25 -6.16 -7.09
C THR A 237 -1.52 -5.90 -7.89
N VAL A 238 -2.17 -4.77 -7.62
CA VAL A 238 -3.30 -4.24 -8.38
C VAL A 238 -2.96 -2.81 -8.77
N CYS A 239 -2.93 -2.48 -10.06
CA CYS A 239 -2.69 -1.10 -10.50
C CYS A 239 -4.00 -0.38 -10.83
N ALA A 240 -4.81 -0.95 -11.71
CA ALA A 240 -6.14 -0.46 -12.10
C ALA A 240 -6.18 1.06 -12.39
N VAL A 241 -5.23 1.55 -13.20
CA VAL A 241 -5.20 2.95 -13.65
C VAL A 241 -5.73 3.01 -15.08
N GLY A 242 -6.99 3.40 -15.28
CA GLY A 242 -7.59 3.45 -16.62
C GLY A 242 -9.11 3.36 -16.65
N LEU A 243 -9.68 3.18 -17.84
CA LEU A 243 -11.12 2.96 -18.05
C LEU A 243 -11.54 1.51 -17.77
N ASP A 244 -10.63 0.55 -17.96
CA ASP A 244 -10.84 -0.88 -17.69
C ASP A 244 -9.73 -1.43 -16.78
N PRO A 245 -10.05 -1.85 -15.54
CA PRO A 245 -9.06 -2.40 -14.61
C PRO A 245 -8.46 -3.75 -15.05
N HIS A 246 -8.95 -4.37 -16.13
CA HIS A 246 -8.43 -5.63 -16.68
C HIS A 246 -7.45 -5.47 -17.84
N ASP A 247 -7.31 -4.28 -18.42
CA ASP A 247 -6.32 -4.10 -19.48
C ASP A 247 -4.89 -3.98 -18.89
N ALA A 248 -3.89 -4.25 -19.73
CA ALA A 248 -2.49 -4.09 -19.34
C ALA A 248 -2.02 -2.62 -19.45
N ILE A 249 -2.93 -1.68 -19.68
CA ILE A 249 -2.61 -0.29 -20.01
C ILE A 249 -2.70 0.54 -18.73
N ASN A 250 -1.55 0.91 -18.18
CA ASN A 250 -1.46 1.78 -17.01
C ASN A 250 -0.72 3.07 -17.39
N PRO A 251 -1.42 4.10 -17.93
CA PRO A 251 -0.76 5.29 -18.46
C PRO A 251 0.02 6.02 -17.37
N GLY A 252 1.31 6.28 -17.63
CA GLY A 252 2.18 7.00 -16.70
C GLY A 252 2.67 6.17 -15.50
N VAL A 253 2.33 4.88 -15.42
CA VAL A 253 2.81 3.97 -14.38
C VAL A 253 3.59 2.82 -15.03
N ASP A 254 4.86 2.71 -14.64
CA ASP A 254 5.74 1.64 -15.12
C ASP A 254 5.77 0.47 -14.14
N LEU A 255 5.21 -0.66 -14.56
CA LEU A 255 5.12 -1.87 -13.75
C LEU A 255 6.15 -2.92 -14.15
N ASP A 256 6.93 -2.74 -15.20
CA ASP A 256 7.80 -3.81 -15.70
C ASP A 256 8.91 -4.14 -14.70
N LEU A 257 9.21 -5.43 -14.52
CA LEU A 257 10.27 -5.89 -13.62
C LEU A 257 11.32 -6.67 -14.42
N PRO A 258 12.17 -5.99 -15.21
CA PRO A 258 13.21 -6.66 -15.99
C PRO A 258 14.24 -7.35 -15.08
N PRO A 259 15.05 -8.31 -15.60
CA PRO A 259 15.99 -9.09 -14.78
C PRO A 259 17.04 -8.28 -14.00
N ASP A 260 17.31 -7.03 -14.42
CA ASP A 260 18.25 -6.10 -13.80
C ASP A 260 17.58 -5.11 -12.83
N ILE A 261 16.27 -5.22 -12.59
CA ILE A 261 15.50 -4.28 -11.75
C ILE A 261 15.93 -4.31 -10.28
N ALA A 262 16.31 -5.49 -9.77
CA ALA A 262 16.67 -5.72 -8.37
C ALA A 262 17.47 -7.03 -8.22
N GLN A 263 18.16 -7.20 -7.09
CA GLN A 263 18.85 -8.47 -6.80
C GLN A 263 17.87 -9.62 -6.55
N LYS A 264 16.72 -9.32 -5.93
CA LYS A 264 15.63 -10.27 -5.65
C LYS A 264 14.27 -9.57 -5.73
N VAL A 265 13.30 -10.29 -6.29
CA VAL A 265 11.89 -9.90 -6.32
C VAL A 265 11.07 -11.09 -5.85
N PHE A 266 10.03 -10.84 -5.06
CA PHE A 266 9.07 -11.85 -4.62
C PHE A 266 7.68 -11.25 -4.51
N GLN A 267 6.66 -11.96 -5.00
CA GLN A 267 5.26 -11.57 -4.83
C GLN A 267 4.45 -12.68 -4.18
N ILE A 268 3.59 -12.31 -3.24
CA ILE A 268 2.50 -13.16 -2.77
C ILE A 268 1.21 -12.72 -3.46
N ALA A 269 0.45 -13.64 -4.04
CA ALA A 269 -0.81 -13.36 -4.74
C ALA A 269 -2.01 -14.05 -4.06
N ALA A 270 -3.17 -13.40 -4.07
CA ALA A 270 -4.40 -13.94 -3.49
C ALA A 270 -5.04 -14.97 -4.42
N MET A 271 -5.22 -16.20 -3.93
CA MET A 271 -5.85 -17.27 -4.72
C MET A 271 -7.35 -17.11 -4.91
N HIS A 272 -8.04 -16.51 -3.93
CA HIS A 272 -9.50 -16.42 -3.91
C HIS A 272 -10.02 -15.02 -4.25
N GLU A 273 -9.15 -14.07 -4.60
CA GLU A 273 -9.58 -12.74 -5.05
C GLU A 273 -10.23 -12.84 -6.44
N CYS A 274 -11.53 -12.55 -6.52
CA CYS A 274 -12.32 -12.69 -7.74
C CYS A 274 -13.08 -11.42 -8.14
N ARG A 275 -12.83 -10.29 -7.48
CA ARG A 275 -13.49 -9.02 -7.82
C ARG A 275 -12.92 -8.48 -9.12
N TYR A 276 -13.83 -8.00 -9.99
CA TYR A 276 -13.50 -7.37 -11.27
C TYR A 276 -12.48 -6.22 -11.15
N ASN A 277 -12.59 -5.39 -10.12
CA ASN A 277 -11.70 -4.23 -9.94
C ASN A 277 -10.32 -4.58 -9.34
N PHE A 278 -10.07 -5.83 -8.97
CA PHE A 278 -8.85 -6.28 -8.28
C PHE A 278 -8.05 -7.24 -9.16
N SER A 279 -7.80 -6.81 -10.41
CA SER A 279 -7.00 -7.57 -11.38
C SER A 279 -5.54 -7.66 -10.97
N LEU A 280 -5.08 -8.88 -10.74
CA LEU A 280 -3.69 -9.18 -10.41
C LEU A 280 -2.76 -8.79 -11.58
N ASN A 281 -1.77 -7.97 -11.28
CA ASN A 281 -0.62 -7.72 -12.15
C ASN A 281 0.49 -8.73 -11.81
N SER A 282 0.37 -9.95 -12.33
CA SER A 282 1.27 -11.07 -12.01
C SER A 282 2.71 -10.80 -12.47
N ILE A 283 3.67 -11.36 -11.73
CA ILE A 283 5.11 -11.34 -12.04
C ILE A 283 5.65 -12.74 -12.36
N LYS A 284 4.78 -13.77 -12.37
CA LYS A 284 5.14 -15.19 -12.39
C LYS A 284 6.05 -15.61 -13.56
N GLU A 285 5.97 -14.90 -14.69
CA GLU A 285 6.80 -15.16 -15.87
C GLU A 285 8.25 -14.66 -15.71
N SER A 286 8.48 -13.67 -14.84
CA SER A 286 9.78 -12.99 -14.70
C SER A 286 10.45 -13.25 -13.35
N TRP A 287 9.66 -13.49 -12.30
CA TRP A 287 10.12 -13.56 -10.91
C TRP A 287 9.30 -14.54 -10.07
N PRO A 288 9.83 -15.02 -8.93
CA PRO A 288 9.08 -15.86 -8.01
C PRO A 288 7.78 -15.22 -7.51
N GLU A 289 6.67 -15.86 -7.81
CA GLU A 289 5.33 -15.51 -7.33
C GLU A 289 4.70 -16.72 -6.62
N LEU A 290 4.22 -16.51 -5.39
CA LEU A 290 3.57 -17.52 -4.57
C LEU A 290 2.09 -17.18 -4.40
N SER A 291 1.21 -17.99 -4.98
CA SER A 291 -0.22 -17.89 -4.71
C SER A 291 -0.54 -18.54 -3.37
N LEU A 292 -1.19 -17.80 -2.46
CA LEU A 292 -1.61 -18.30 -1.15
C LEU A 292 -3.14 -18.24 -0.99
N PRO A 293 -3.74 -19.16 -0.20
CA PRO A 293 -5.16 -19.12 0.12
C PRO A 293 -5.55 -17.80 0.79
N GLY A 294 -6.65 -17.21 0.33
CA GLY A 294 -7.20 -15.95 0.85
C GLY A 294 -7.57 -14.98 -0.28
N VAL A 295 -8.34 -13.95 0.07
CA VAL A 295 -8.65 -12.81 -0.80
C VAL A 295 -7.60 -11.69 -0.62
N HIS A 296 -7.73 -10.59 -1.34
CA HIS A 296 -6.73 -9.51 -1.41
C HIS A 296 -6.15 -9.08 -0.06
N SER A 297 -7.00 -8.79 0.92
CA SER A 297 -6.61 -8.32 2.25
C SER A 297 -6.30 -9.45 3.24
N ASP A 298 -6.54 -10.72 2.92
CA ASP A 298 -5.96 -11.84 3.68
C ASP A 298 -4.46 -11.94 3.41
N ILE A 299 -4.04 -11.62 2.18
CA ILE A 299 -2.63 -11.58 1.78
C ILE A 299 -1.96 -10.29 2.24
N GLY A 300 -2.59 -9.15 1.97
CA GLY A 300 -2.03 -7.84 2.29
C GLY A 300 -2.28 -7.34 3.70
N GLY A 301 -3.17 -7.97 4.47
CA GLY A 301 -3.71 -7.43 5.72
C GLY A 301 -4.76 -6.34 5.49
N GLY A 302 -5.22 -5.73 6.59
CA GLY A 302 -6.22 -4.66 6.58
C GLY A 302 -7.62 -5.05 7.06
N TYR A 303 -7.89 -6.33 7.32
CA TYR A 303 -9.11 -6.77 8.01
C TYR A 303 -8.99 -6.62 9.52
N ASN A 304 -10.08 -6.20 10.19
CA ASN A 304 -10.12 -6.21 11.65
C ASN A 304 -10.07 -7.65 12.19
N PRO A 305 -9.64 -7.84 13.44
CA PRO A 305 -9.77 -9.13 14.12
C PRO A 305 -11.25 -9.52 14.22
N ASN A 306 -11.62 -10.61 13.53
CA ASN A 306 -13.00 -11.12 13.40
C ASN A 306 -13.92 -10.13 12.66
N GLU A 307 -14.04 -10.27 11.34
CA GLU A 307 -15.00 -9.52 10.53
C GLU A 307 -16.31 -10.31 10.37
N GLN A 308 -17.44 -9.61 10.20
CA GLN A 308 -18.71 -10.22 9.82
C GLN A 308 -18.97 -10.04 8.32
N GLU A 309 -19.22 -11.15 7.64
CA GLU A 309 -19.57 -11.16 6.23
C GLU A 309 -21.09 -11.33 6.06
N TYR A 310 -21.70 -10.35 5.39
CA TYR A 310 -23.11 -10.39 4.99
C TYR A 310 -23.19 -9.80 3.58
N TYR A 311 -23.04 -10.65 2.56
CA TYR A 311 -22.87 -10.21 1.18
C TYR A 311 -23.81 -10.95 0.26
N PHE A 312 -24.41 -10.23 -0.69
CA PHE A 312 -25.08 -10.88 -1.79
C PHE A 312 -24.06 -11.52 -2.72
N LEU A 313 -24.10 -12.85 -2.82
CA LEU A 313 -23.27 -13.65 -3.73
C LEU A 313 -23.77 -13.60 -5.17
N THR A 314 -25.06 -13.29 -5.35
CA THR A 314 -25.67 -13.13 -6.67
C THR A 314 -26.33 -11.76 -6.80
N LYS A 315 -26.44 -11.29 -8.04
CA LYS A 315 -27.14 -10.04 -8.31
C LYS A 315 -28.62 -10.19 -7.93
N PRO A 316 -29.19 -9.28 -7.12
CA PRO A 316 -30.63 -9.27 -6.84
C PRO A 316 -31.49 -9.30 -8.11
N LYS A 317 -32.46 -10.21 -8.13
CA LYS A 317 -33.45 -10.34 -9.20
C LYS A 317 -34.83 -9.98 -8.67
N ASN A 318 -35.62 -9.29 -9.49
CA ASN A 318 -36.92 -8.78 -9.06
C ASN A 318 -38.05 -9.28 -9.97
N GLU A 319 -39.24 -9.48 -9.39
CA GLU A 319 -40.49 -9.68 -10.10
C GLU A 319 -41.66 -8.94 -9.44
N THR A 320 -42.68 -8.60 -10.21
CA THR A 320 -43.90 -7.99 -9.70
C THR A 320 -44.99 -9.05 -9.52
N VAL A 321 -45.48 -9.22 -8.29
CA VAL A 321 -46.52 -10.20 -7.92
C VAL A 321 -47.63 -9.57 -7.09
N ARG A 322 -48.72 -10.31 -6.89
CA ARG A 322 -49.74 -9.90 -5.92
C ARG A 322 -49.19 -10.05 -4.49
N ASP A 323 -49.63 -9.18 -3.60
CA ASP A 323 -49.23 -9.18 -2.18
C ASP A 323 -49.57 -10.50 -1.46
N SER A 324 -50.60 -11.21 -1.94
CA SER A 324 -50.99 -12.52 -1.44
C SER A 324 -50.06 -13.68 -1.86
N VAL A 325 -49.08 -13.43 -2.73
CA VAL A 325 -48.13 -14.46 -3.19
C VAL A 325 -46.95 -14.54 -2.23
N PRO A 326 -46.73 -15.68 -1.54
CA PRO A 326 -45.56 -15.88 -0.69
C PRO A 326 -44.25 -15.77 -1.50
N PRO A 327 -43.17 -15.18 -0.94
CA PRO A 327 -41.89 -15.05 -1.62
C PRO A 327 -41.33 -16.36 -2.15
N GLU A 328 -41.47 -17.44 -1.39
CA GLU A 328 -40.84 -18.73 -1.66
C GLU A 328 -41.40 -19.45 -2.89
N ILE A 329 -42.55 -18.99 -3.40
CA ILE A 329 -43.19 -19.57 -4.60
C ILE A 329 -43.00 -18.70 -5.85
N THR A 330 -42.31 -17.57 -5.73
CA THR A 330 -41.98 -16.68 -6.86
C THR A 330 -40.99 -17.32 -7.82
N ASP A 331 -41.02 -16.88 -9.09
CA ASP A 331 -40.07 -17.37 -10.08
C ASP A 331 -38.65 -16.90 -9.74
N VAL A 332 -38.49 -15.66 -9.28
CA VAL A 332 -37.19 -15.13 -8.82
C VAL A 332 -36.61 -15.91 -7.65
N TYR A 333 -37.43 -16.29 -6.65
CA TYR A 333 -36.93 -17.11 -5.54
C TYR A 333 -36.47 -18.48 -6.03
N ARG A 334 -37.30 -19.18 -6.84
CA ARG A 334 -36.94 -20.50 -7.37
C ARG A 334 -35.68 -20.47 -8.21
N GLN A 335 -35.54 -19.46 -9.07
CA GLN A 335 -34.34 -19.29 -9.90
C GLN A 335 -33.11 -19.02 -9.05
N THR A 336 -33.20 -18.12 -8.07
CA THR A 336 -32.08 -17.79 -7.19
C THR A 336 -31.68 -18.97 -6.30
N ALA A 337 -32.65 -19.69 -5.71
CA ALA A 337 -32.37 -20.87 -4.90
C ALA A 337 -31.67 -21.98 -5.72
N ALA A 338 -32.03 -22.12 -7.00
CA ALA A 338 -31.42 -23.09 -7.91
C ALA A 338 -29.96 -22.80 -8.27
N GLU A 339 -29.45 -21.58 -8.03
CA GLU A 339 -28.04 -21.23 -8.26
C GLU A 339 -27.11 -21.69 -7.12
N THR A 340 -27.66 -22.04 -5.95
CA THR A 340 -26.87 -22.42 -4.76
C THR A 340 -25.92 -23.60 -5.01
N PRO A 341 -26.35 -24.71 -5.65
CA PRO A 341 -25.46 -25.84 -5.93
C PRO A 341 -24.28 -25.45 -6.84
N ASP A 342 -24.51 -24.58 -7.82
CA ASP A 342 -23.49 -24.10 -8.74
C ASP A 342 -22.45 -23.24 -8.00
N LEU A 343 -22.89 -22.43 -7.04
CA LEU A 343 -21.97 -21.66 -6.19
C LEU A 343 -21.00 -22.58 -5.42
N LYS A 344 -21.51 -23.68 -4.84
CA LYS A 344 -20.73 -24.58 -3.98
C LYS A 344 -19.60 -25.31 -4.70
N VAL A 345 -19.69 -25.44 -6.02
CA VAL A 345 -18.68 -26.12 -6.84
C VAL A 345 -17.67 -25.16 -7.46
N PHE A 346 -17.85 -23.83 -7.33
CA PHE A 346 -16.83 -22.88 -7.80
C PHE A 346 -15.56 -23.00 -6.96
N PRO A 347 -14.39 -23.26 -7.57
CA PRO A 347 -13.15 -23.46 -6.84
C PRO A 347 -12.77 -22.29 -5.91
N ASN A 348 -13.09 -21.06 -6.32
CA ASN A 348 -12.74 -19.85 -5.56
C ASN A 348 -13.67 -19.59 -4.36
N LEU A 349 -14.92 -20.10 -4.41
CA LEU A 349 -15.91 -19.90 -3.35
C LEU A 349 -16.03 -21.12 -2.45
N SER A 350 -15.81 -22.33 -2.97
CA SER A 350 -15.99 -23.60 -2.25
C SER A 350 -15.31 -23.64 -0.87
N PRO A 351 -14.06 -23.15 -0.69
CA PRO A 351 -13.41 -23.11 0.63
C PRO A 351 -14.10 -22.16 1.62
N ILE A 352 -14.60 -21.01 1.13
CA ILE A 352 -15.24 -19.96 1.96
C ILE A 352 -16.67 -20.38 2.31
N MET A 353 -17.38 -21.00 1.36
CA MET A 353 -18.75 -21.47 1.53
C MET A 353 -18.87 -22.63 2.52
N ALA A 354 -17.78 -23.34 2.83
CA ALA A 354 -17.77 -24.39 3.84
C ALA A 354 -17.89 -23.84 5.28
N SER A 355 -17.51 -22.58 5.50
CA SER A 355 -17.53 -21.92 6.82
C SER A 355 -18.72 -20.99 7.04
N GLY A 356 -19.48 -20.65 6.00
CA GLY A 356 -20.63 -19.74 6.05
C GLY A 356 -21.99 -20.43 5.90
N GLU A 357 -23.04 -19.72 6.26
CA GLU A 357 -24.42 -20.13 5.97
C GLU A 357 -24.91 -19.37 4.74
N ILE A 358 -25.36 -20.09 3.71
CA ILE A 358 -25.88 -19.49 2.48
C ILE A 358 -27.39 -19.63 2.44
N LYS A 359 -28.08 -18.52 2.21
CA LYS A 359 -29.54 -18.47 2.16
C LYS A 359 -30.01 -17.76 0.91
N THR A 360 -31.20 -18.13 0.46
CA THR A 360 -31.95 -17.30 -0.48
C THR A 360 -32.72 -16.27 0.33
N GLU A 361 -32.27 -15.03 0.30
CA GLU A 361 -32.94 -13.91 0.95
C GLU A 361 -33.97 -13.30 0.02
N THR A 362 -35.12 -12.92 0.59
CA THR A 362 -36.19 -12.25 -0.12
C THR A 362 -36.61 -10.98 0.60
N TRP A 363 -36.87 -9.92 -0.15
CA TRP A 363 -37.40 -8.68 0.40
C TRP A 363 -38.34 -8.02 -0.58
N TYR A 364 -39.16 -7.12 -0.04
CA TYR A 364 -40.10 -6.34 -0.82
C TYR A 364 -39.62 -4.91 -0.96
N ASP A 365 -39.60 -4.39 -2.18
CA ASP A 365 -39.42 -2.96 -2.39
C ASP A 365 -40.78 -2.27 -2.35
N TYR A 366 -41.04 -1.54 -1.26
CA TYR A 366 -42.27 -0.76 -1.10
C TYR A 366 -42.24 0.58 -1.86
N LEU A 367 -41.12 0.94 -2.51
CA LEU A 367 -40.99 2.16 -3.32
C LEU A 367 -41.68 2.03 -4.69
N VAL A 368 -42.25 0.88 -5.00
CA VAL A 368 -43.09 0.68 -6.18
C VAL A 368 -44.42 1.40 -5.98
N ASN A 369 -44.42 2.68 -6.32
CA ASN A 369 -45.55 3.56 -6.62
C ASN A 369 -46.80 3.40 -5.71
N HIS A 370 -47.16 4.43 -4.95
CA HIS A 370 -48.34 4.45 -4.07
C HIS A 370 -49.65 3.94 -4.72
N ASP A 371 -49.75 4.00 -6.06
CA ASP A 371 -50.85 3.46 -6.84
C ASP A 371 -50.89 1.92 -6.94
N LYS A 372 -49.75 1.21 -6.96
CA LYS A 372 -49.70 -0.26 -7.01
C LYS A 372 -50.08 -0.92 -5.68
N ARG A 373 -49.77 -0.26 -4.55
CA ARG A 373 -50.22 -0.70 -3.22
C ARG A 373 -51.74 -0.70 -3.09
N ARG A 374 -52.45 0.24 -3.76
CA ARG A 374 -53.93 0.24 -3.82
C ARG A 374 -54.50 -0.90 -4.66
N GLN A 375 -53.66 -1.59 -5.44
CA GLN A 375 -54.03 -2.72 -6.29
C GLN A 375 -53.54 -4.07 -5.73
N GLU A 376 -53.04 -4.12 -4.49
CA GLU A 376 -52.50 -5.34 -3.84
C GLU A 376 -51.35 -5.98 -4.63
N ILE A 377 -50.46 -5.16 -5.23
CA ILE A 377 -49.30 -5.60 -6.02
C ILE A 377 -48.01 -5.09 -5.36
N ILE A 378 -46.99 -5.96 -5.29
CA ILE A 378 -45.66 -5.71 -4.73
C ILE A 378 -44.55 -6.18 -5.67
N GLU A 379 -43.35 -5.60 -5.54
CA GLU A 379 -42.15 -6.12 -6.21
C GLU A 379 -41.34 -6.94 -5.19
N ASN A 380 -41.21 -8.23 -5.50
CA ASN A 380 -40.40 -9.16 -4.72
C ASN A 380 -39.02 -9.25 -5.35
N ALA A 381 -37.98 -9.12 -4.54
CA ALA A 381 -36.60 -9.28 -4.92
C ALA A 381 -36.00 -10.51 -4.21
N SER A 382 -35.10 -11.23 -4.89
CA SER A 382 -34.41 -12.40 -4.34
C SER A 382 -32.95 -12.44 -4.74
N ALA A 383 -32.07 -12.77 -3.80
CA ALA A 383 -30.63 -12.94 -4.01
C ALA A 383 -30.08 -14.05 -3.09
N LEU A 384 -28.96 -14.64 -3.47
CA LEU A 384 -28.20 -15.49 -2.55
C LEU A 384 -27.37 -14.59 -1.65
N LEU A 385 -27.51 -14.83 -0.36
CA LEU A 385 -26.76 -14.22 0.73
C LEU A 385 -25.78 -15.25 1.30
#